data_AF-A0A941TUU9-F1
#
_entry.id   AF-A0A941TUU9-F1
#
_cell.length_a   1.000
_cell.length_b   1.000
_cell.length_c   1.000
_cell.angle_alpha   90.00
_cell.angle_beta   90.00
_cell.angle_gamma   90.00
#
_symmetry.space_group_name_H-M   'P 1'
#
loop_
_entity.id
_entity.type
_entity.pdbx_description
1 polymer ?
#
loop_
_entity_poly.entity_id
_entity_poly.type
_entity_poly.pdbx_seq_one_letter_code
_entity_poly.pdbx_strand_id
1 'polypeptide(L)'
;MIVACALAAPSTYAGQRNFRNLSISGTPPTSVTAGQSYTFTPSVNAPRSRTLVYAIANQPAWASFSTATGQLSGTPGATSVGTYSNIVIAVSDGTNTATLNPFSVQVVAASTTLSAPAPAPILSGTPPTSVVAGSAYSFQPTASDPSGLTLSFSVQNLPAWAAFSIASGQIYGTPTSTQTGTYANIVISASDGTTASSMPAFSVTVTSPPAVTGTAVLSLTPPTQNTDGSALTNLAGMHIYYGNSASSMTQMIDVPGTAPTSYTLSNLASGSWYFAATAYTTDGLESSPSPTQSKTIS
;
A
#
# COMPACT_ATOMS: atom_id res chain seq x y z
N MET A 1 -44.86 65.26 -2.96
CA MET A 1 -45.75 66.21 -3.66
C MET A 1 -44.85 67.24 -4.32
N ILE A 2 -44.62 67.12 -5.64
CA ILE A 2 -43.70 67.97 -6.40
C ILE A 2 -44.53 68.90 -7.29
N VAL A 3 -44.19 70.18 -7.22
CA VAL A 3 -44.78 71.30 -7.95
C VAL A 3 -44.23 71.35 -9.39
N ALA A 4 -45.10 71.66 -10.34
CA ALA A 4 -44.80 71.88 -11.76
C ALA A 4 -44.33 73.31 -12.05
N CYS A 5 -43.51 73.51 -13.08
CA CYS A 5 -43.37 74.74 -13.89
C CYS A 5 -42.30 74.50 -14.99
N ALA A 6 -42.29 75.04 -16.20
CA ALA A 6 -43.26 75.42 -17.24
C ALA A 6 -42.43 75.53 -18.54
N LEU A 7 -43.04 75.32 -19.70
CA LEU A 7 -42.40 75.43 -21.01
C LEU A 7 -42.14 76.90 -21.41
N ALA A 8 -41.08 77.13 -22.18
CA ALA A 8 -40.93 78.29 -23.07
C ALA A 8 -40.55 77.83 -24.50
N ALA A 9 -41.02 78.60 -25.49
CA ALA A 9 -41.21 78.28 -26.91
C ALA A 9 -39.92 78.08 -27.75
N PRO A 10 -40.02 77.48 -28.97
CA PRO A 10 -38.87 77.26 -29.86
C PRO A 10 -38.62 78.47 -30.76
N SER A 11 -37.35 78.73 -31.06
CA SER A 11 -36.95 79.61 -32.17
C SER A 11 -35.93 78.91 -33.06
N THR A 12 -36.18 79.03 -34.36
CA THR A 12 -35.58 78.30 -35.47
C THR A 12 -34.32 78.96 -36.04
N TYR A 13 -33.44 78.08 -36.54
CA TYR A 13 -32.62 78.20 -37.75
C TYR A 13 -31.09 78.42 -37.64
N ALA A 14 -30.40 77.37 -38.11
CA ALA A 14 -29.09 77.26 -38.77
C ALA A 14 -27.83 77.84 -38.12
N GLY A 15 -27.14 76.94 -37.41
CA GLY A 15 -25.69 76.91 -37.31
C GLY A 15 -25.29 75.57 -36.73
N GLN A 16 -24.95 74.60 -37.59
CA GLN A 16 -24.37 73.33 -37.14
C GLN A 16 -23.04 73.60 -36.44
N ARG A 17 -23.10 73.82 -35.12
CA ARG A 17 -22.02 73.42 -34.22
C ARG A 17 -22.49 72.14 -33.58
N ASN A 18 -21.97 71.03 -34.10
CA ASN A 18 -22.00 69.74 -33.42
C ASN A 18 -21.21 69.88 -32.10
N PHE A 19 -21.81 70.52 -31.10
CA PHE A 19 -21.32 70.45 -29.74
C PHE A 19 -21.68 69.06 -29.25
N ARG A 20 -20.75 68.12 -29.36
CA ARG A 20 -20.86 66.86 -28.62
C ARG A 20 -21.16 67.25 -27.17
N ASN A 21 -22.23 66.72 -26.57
CA ASN A 21 -22.49 66.99 -25.15
C ASN A 21 -21.46 66.23 -24.31
N LEU A 22 -21.26 66.63 -23.05
CA LEU A 22 -20.49 65.83 -22.10
C LEU A 22 -21.09 64.41 -22.11
N SER A 23 -20.27 63.41 -22.40
CA SER A 23 -20.70 62.01 -22.38
C SER A 23 -19.70 61.14 -21.67
N ILE A 24 -20.23 60.13 -20.97
CA ILE A 24 -19.46 59.12 -20.25
C ILE A 24 -19.84 57.74 -20.80
N SER A 25 -18.87 56.87 -21.00
CA SER A 25 -19.06 55.52 -21.51
C SER A 25 -18.08 54.54 -20.87
N GLY A 26 -18.33 53.24 -21.04
CA GLY A 26 -17.51 52.17 -20.50
C GLY A 26 -18.37 51.02 -19.98
N THR A 27 -17.79 49.81 -19.96
CA THR A 27 -18.45 48.60 -19.48
C THR A 27 -17.62 48.03 -18.33
N PRO A 28 -18.05 48.17 -17.07
CA PRO A 28 -17.33 47.62 -15.92
C PRO A 28 -17.38 46.09 -15.91
N PRO A 29 -16.35 45.41 -15.38
CA PRO A 29 -16.45 43.99 -15.09
C PRO A 29 -17.62 43.73 -14.13
N THR A 30 -18.47 42.76 -14.46
CA THR A 30 -19.67 42.45 -13.65
C THR A 30 -19.39 41.46 -12.53
N SER A 31 -18.17 40.93 -12.43
CA SER A 31 -17.76 40.02 -11.37
C SER A 31 -16.27 40.11 -11.04
N VAL A 32 -15.92 39.69 -9.82
CA VAL A 32 -14.54 39.54 -9.35
C VAL A 32 -14.48 38.45 -8.28
N THR A 33 -13.41 37.67 -8.27
CA THR A 33 -13.19 36.67 -7.21
C THR A 33 -12.59 37.36 -5.98
N ALA A 34 -13.07 37.02 -4.78
CA ALA A 34 -12.48 37.50 -3.53
C ALA A 34 -10.96 37.24 -3.51
N GLY A 35 -10.18 38.25 -3.15
CA GLY A 35 -8.71 38.27 -3.19
C GLY A 35 -8.09 38.71 -4.51
N GLN A 36 -8.87 38.89 -5.58
CA GLN A 36 -8.39 39.41 -6.87
C GLN A 36 -8.66 40.91 -7.01
N SER A 37 -7.81 41.61 -7.76
CA SER A 37 -7.98 43.05 -7.99
C SER A 37 -9.12 43.32 -8.98
N TYR A 38 -9.91 44.34 -8.65
CA TYR A 38 -10.94 44.93 -9.48
C TYR A 38 -10.51 46.34 -9.88
N THR A 39 -10.72 46.71 -11.15
CA THR A 39 -10.49 48.08 -11.61
C THR A 39 -11.41 48.40 -12.79
N PHE A 40 -11.97 49.61 -12.79
CA PHE A 40 -12.75 50.16 -13.89
C PHE A 40 -12.56 51.68 -13.94
N THR A 41 -12.18 52.21 -15.10
CA THR A 41 -12.11 53.65 -15.36
C THR A 41 -13.03 53.98 -16.55
N PRO A 42 -14.02 54.87 -16.40
CA PRO A 42 -14.89 55.25 -17.50
C PRO A 42 -14.17 56.14 -18.51
N SER A 43 -14.62 56.11 -19.77
CA SER A 43 -14.18 57.02 -20.81
C SER A 43 -15.10 58.23 -20.88
N VAL A 44 -14.54 59.43 -21.03
CA VAL A 44 -15.31 60.68 -21.11
C VAL A 44 -14.98 61.44 -22.38
N ASN A 45 -16.01 61.86 -23.10
CA ASN A 45 -15.90 62.85 -24.16
C ASN A 45 -16.29 64.22 -23.58
N ALA A 46 -15.29 65.07 -23.34
CA ALA A 46 -15.47 66.43 -22.87
C ALA A 46 -14.94 67.41 -23.95
N PRO A 47 -15.81 67.93 -24.83
CA PRO A 47 -15.39 68.78 -25.96
C PRO A 47 -14.98 70.20 -25.56
N ARG A 48 -15.06 70.53 -24.27
CA ARG A 48 -14.50 71.75 -23.68
C ARG A 48 -13.50 71.33 -22.61
N SER A 49 -12.28 71.86 -22.65
CA SER A 49 -11.21 71.57 -21.70
C SER A 49 -11.48 72.18 -20.31
N ARG A 50 -12.52 71.71 -19.63
CA ARG A 50 -12.87 72.07 -18.26
C ARG A 50 -12.42 70.97 -17.31
N THR A 51 -12.20 71.36 -16.06
CA THR A 51 -11.95 70.40 -14.98
C THR A 51 -13.15 69.47 -14.83
N LEU A 52 -12.88 68.18 -14.89
CA LEU A 52 -13.89 67.14 -14.69
C LEU A 52 -13.88 66.69 -13.24
N VAL A 53 -15.07 66.54 -12.65
CA VAL A 53 -15.25 65.97 -11.32
C VAL A 53 -16.17 64.76 -11.44
N TYR A 54 -15.73 63.65 -10.87
CA TYR A 54 -16.45 62.38 -10.87
C TYR A 54 -17.10 62.12 -9.53
N ALA A 55 -18.27 61.50 -9.55
CA ALA A 55 -19.00 61.07 -8.38
C ALA A 55 -19.50 59.63 -8.56
N ILE A 56 -19.69 58.92 -7.45
CA ILE A 56 -20.21 57.55 -7.42
C ILE A 56 -21.35 57.44 -6.40
N ALA A 57 -22.40 56.72 -6.77
CA ALA A 57 -23.46 56.28 -5.87
C ALA A 57 -23.38 54.76 -5.69
N ASN A 58 -23.75 54.29 -4.49
CA ASN A 58 -23.71 52.87 -4.09
C ASN A 58 -22.32 52.23 -4.24
N GLN A 59 -21.26 52.98 -3.90
CA GLN A 59 -19.89 52.46 -3.90
C GLN A 59 -19.78 51.24 -2.97
N PRO A 60 -19.28 50.08 -3.45
CA PRO A 60 -19.00 48.95 -2.59
C PRO A 60 -17.96 49.30 -1.50
N ALA A 61 -18.19 48.87 -0.26
CA ALA A 61 -17.30 49.19 0.87
C ALA A 61 -15.85 48.67 0.70
N TRP A 62 -15.65 47.64 -0.12
CA TRP A 62 -14.34 47.09 -0.44
C TRP A 62 -13.59 47.89 -1.53
N ALA A 63 -14.25 48.82 -2.21
CA ALA A 63 -13.70 49.57 -3.32
C ALA A 63 -13.32 51.00 -2.92
N SER A 64 -12.37 51.58 -3.65
CA SER A 64 -11.98 52.98 -3.63
C SER A 64 -12.39 53.65 -4.94
N PHE A 65 -12.75 54.93 -4.87
CA PHE A 65 -13.17 55.72 -6.04
C PHE A 65 -12.38 57.02 -6.15
N SER A 66 -11.79 57.27 -7.32
CA SER A 66 -11.08 58.51 -7.62
C SER A 66 -12.03 59.55 -8.21
N THR A 67 -12.28 60.64 -7.49
CA THR A 67 -13.10 61.76 -7.98
C THR A 67 -12.43 62.58 -9.10
N ALA A 68 -11.13 62.38 -9.34
CA ALA A 68 -10.39 63.04 -10.41
C ALA A 68 -10.42 62.26 -11.73
N THR A 69 -10.53 60.93 -11.68
CA THR A 69 -10.44 60.06 -12.87
C THR A 69 -11.67 59.19 -13.10
N GLY A 70 -12.57 59.10 -12.13
CA GLY A 70 -13.72 58.19 -12.16
C GLY A 70 -13.35 56.72 -11.95
N GLN A 71 -12.08 56.42 -11.62
CA GLN A 71 -11.63 55.04 -11.43
C GLN A 71 -12.24 54.44 -10.15
N LEU A 72 -12.92 53.31 -10.29
CA LEU A 72 -13.35 52.42 -9.21
C LEU A 72 -12.37 51.24 -9.14
N SER A 73 -11.66 51.07 -8.03
CA SER A 73 -10.67 50.00 -7.87
C SER A 73 -10.64 49.41 -6.46
N GLY A 74 -10.15 48.18 -6.30
CA GLY A 74 -10.02 47.55 -4.98
C GLY A 74 -9.80 46.05 -5.06
N THR A 75 -9.63 45.38 -3.91
CA THR A 75 -9.49 43.93 -3.82
C THR A 75 -10.46 43.41 -2.77
N PRO A 76 -11.65 42.89 -3.15
CA PRO A 76 -12.64 42.43 -2.18
C PRO A 76 -12.11 41.24 -1.37
N GLY A 77 -12.33 41.25 -0.06
CA GLY A 77 -11.98 40.15 0.82
C GLY A 77 -13.02 39.03 0.81
N ALA A 78 -12.74 37.93 1.50
CA ALA A 78 -13.69 36.81 1.64
C ALA A 78 -15.02 37.23 2.29
N THR A 79 -15.00 38.23 3.19
CA THR A 79 -16.21 38.80 3.81
C THR A 79 -17.02 39.69 2.87
N SER A 80 -16.48 40.03 1.70
CA SER A 80 -17.12 40.89 0.71
C SER A 80 -17.90 40.10 -0.36
N VAL A 81 -17.96 38.77 -0.27
CA VAL A 81 -18.72 37.90 -1.19
C VAL A 81 -20.19 38.29 -1.19
N GLY A 82 -20.75 38.50 -2.38
CA GLY A 82 -22.12 38.98 -2.55
C GLY A 82 -22.27 39.87 -3.79
N THR A 83 -23.49 40.35 -4.02
CA THR A 83 -23.84 41.21 -5.16
C THR A 83 -23.99 42.66 -4.71
N TYR A 84 -23.25 43.56 -5.36
CA TYR A 84 -23.34 45.00 -5.15
C TYR A 84 -24.04 45.61 -6.35
N SER A 85 -25.28 46.07 -6.15
CA SER A 85 -26.17 46.53 -7.23
C SER A 85 -26.34 48.04 -7.26
N ASN A 86 -26.79 48.53 -8.43
CA ASN A 86 -27.13 49.94 -8.66
C ASN A 86 -25.95 50.90 -8.47
N ILE A 87 -24.75 50.48 -8.83
CA ILE A 87 -23.56 51.34 -8.83
C ILE A 87 -23.70 52.33 -10.00
N VAL A 88 -23.60 53.63 -9.71
CA VAL A 88 -23.74 54.69 -10.72
C VAL A 88 -22.56 55.63 -10.65
N ILE A 89 -21.84 55.80 -11.76
CA ILE A 89 -20.74 56.76 -11.89
C ILE A 89 -21.23 57.93 -12.76
N ALA A 90 -21.00 59.14 -12.27
CA ALA A 90 -21.32 60.40 -12.93
C ALA A 90 -20.07 61.25 -13.14
N VAL A 91 -20.07 62.07 -14.18
CA VAL A 91 -19.06 63.10 -14.44
C VAL A 91 -19.72 64.44 -14.65
N SER A 92 -19.14 65.50 -14.10
CA SER A 92 -19.56 66.89 -14.29
C SER A 92 -18.41 67.77 -14.77
N ASP A 93 -18.70 68.69 -15.69
CA ASP A 93 -17.77 69.75 -16.15
C ASP A 93 -18.03 71.09 -15.45
N GLY A 94 -18.82 71.09 -14.37
CA GLY A 94 -19.29 72.28 -13.64
C GLY A 94 -20.56 72.92 -14.23
N THR A 95 -21.01 72.49 -15.42
CA THR A 95 -22.22 73.00 -16.08
C THR A 95 -23.16 71.90 -16.57
N ASN A 96 -22.61 70.79 -17.04
CA ASN A 96 -23.33 69.63 -17.53
C ASN A 96 -22.94 68.41 -16.70
N THR A 97 -23.83 67.43 -16.63
CA THR A 97 -23.57 66.14 -15.97
C THR A 97 -23.94 65.01 -16.92
N ALA A 98 -23.12 63.97 -16.95
CA ALA A 98 -23.38 62.73 -17.66
C ALA A 98 -23.21 61.53 -16.73
N THR A 99 -24.03 60.50 -16.90
CA THR A 99 -24.07 59.32 -16.02
C THR A 99 -23.95 58.04 -16.84
N LEU A 100 -23.20 57.07 -16.32
CA LEU A 100 -23.29 55.69 -16.82
C LEU A 100 -24.63 55.07 -16.44
N ASN A 101 -25.05 54.08 -17.22
CA ASN A 101 -26.13 53.21 -16.81
C ASN A 101 -25.75 52.49 -15.50
N PRO A 102 -26.69 52.31 -14.55
CA PRO A 102 -26.43 51.56 -13.34
C PRO A 102 -25.93 50.15 -13.65
N PHE A 103 -24.94 49.68 -12.90
CA PHE A 103 -24.39 48.33 -13.04
C PHE A 103 -24.29 47.62 -11.69
N SER A 104 -23.99 46.32 -11.74
CA SER A 104 -23.75 45.50 -10.55
C SER A 104 -22.40 44.79 -10.66
N VAL A 105 -21.77 44.54 -9.51
CA VAL A 105 -20.56 43.71 -9.39
C VAL A 105 -20.85 42.54 -8.45
N GLN A 106 -20.65 41.32 -8.93
CA GLN A 106 -20.75 40.10 -8.12
C GLN A 106 -19.36 39.71 -7.61
N VAL A 107 -19.16 39.74 -6.29
CA VAL A 107 -17.97 39.17 -5.66
C VAL A 107 -18.23 37.69 -5.43
N VAL A 108 -17.51 36.83 -6.15
CA VAL A 108 -17.59 35.38 -6.00
C VAL A 108 -16.54 34.90 -5.00
N ALA A 109 -16.89 33.88 -4.20
CA ALA A 109 -15.94 33.29 -3.26
C ALA A 109 -14.74 32.68 -4.02
N ALA A 110 -13.53 32.84 -3.46
CA ALA A 110 -12.39 32.09 -3.94
C ALA A 110 -12.64 30.60 -3.68
N SER A 111 -12.57 29.78 -4.73
CA SER A 111 -12.71 28.34 -4.59
C SER A 111 -11.51 27.78 -3.83
N THR A 112 -11.73 27.36 -2.58
CA THR A 112 -10.76 26.55 -1.85
C THR A 112 -10.97 25.10 -2.28
N THR A 113 -10.34 24.70 -3.38
CA THR A 113 -10.27 23.26 -3.69
C THR A 113 -9.42 22.61 -2.61
N LEU A 114 -10.05 21.97 -1.63
CA LEU A 114 -9.39 20.96 -0.82
C LEU A 114 -8.90 19.89 -1.80
N SER A 115 -7.59 19.82 -2.04
CA SER A 115 -7.01 18.74 -2.83
C SER A 115 -7.45 17.42 -2.19
N ALA A 116 -8.03 16.52 -2.99
CA ALA A 116 -8.33 15.18 -2.50
C ALA A 116 -7.07 14.57 -1.86
N PRO A 117 -7.20 13.77 -0.78
CA PRO A 117 -6.06 13.07 -0.21
C PRO A 117 -5.34 12.29 -1.31
N ALA A 118 -4.00 12.32 -1.30
CA ALA A 118 -3.22 11.53 -2.24
C ALA A 118 -3.64 10.04 -2.11
N PRO A 119 -3.86 9.33 -3.23
CA PRO A 119 -4.23 7.93 -3.18
C PRO A 119 -3.08 7.11 -2.59
N ALA A 120 -3.40 6.21 -1.66
CA ALA A 120 -2.40 5.39 -0.99
C ALA A 120 -1.79 4.31 -1.92
N PRO A 121 -0.58 3.81 -1.60
CA PRO A 121 0.04 2.69 -2.30
C PRO A 121 -0.88 1.47 -2.33
N ILE A 122 -0.80 0.68 -3.40
CA ILE A 122 -1.51 -0.58 -3.56
C ILE A 122 -0.51 -1.71 -3.33
N LEU A 123 -0.86 -2.67 -2.48
CA LEU A 123 -0.09 -3.87 -2.18
C LEU A 123 -0.90 -5.13 -2.47
N SER A 124 -0.26 -6.13 -3.07
CA SER A 124 -0.87 -7.46 -3.28
C SER A 124 0.18 -8.58 -3.30
N GLY A 125 -0.30 -9.82 -3.21
CA GLY A 125 0.52 -11.03 -3.23
C GLY A 125 0.04 -12.07 -2.22
N THR A 126 0.50 -13.31 -2.39
CA THR A 126 0.16 -14.42 -1.50
C THR A 126 1.45 -15.05 -0.98
N PRO A 127 1.82 -14.81 0.28
CA PRO A 127 3.04 -15.38 0.85
C PRO A 127 2.91 -16.91 1.04
N PRO A 128 3.99 -17.68 0.84
CA PRO A 128 4.02 -19.08 1.26
C PRO A 128 3.80 -19.17 2.77
N THR A 129 2.91 -20.05 3.22
CA THR A 129 2.55 -20.19 4.64
C THR A 129 3.39 -21.22 5.38
N SER A 130 4.31 -21.89 4.69
CA SER A 130 5.20 -22.90 5.27
C SER A 130 6.53 -23.01 4.54
N VAL A 131 7.57 -23.42 5.25
CA VAL A 131 8.88 -23.77 4.71
C VAL A 131 9.51 -24.88 5.53
N VAL A 132 10.22 -25.80 4.89
CA VAL A 132 10.99 -26.83 5.59
C VAL A 132 12.30 -26.23 6.06
N ALA A 133 12.71 -26.47 7.31
CA ALA A 133 14.01 -26.05 7.80
C ALA A 133 15.14 -26.53 6.87
N GLY A 134 16.11 -25.66 6.58
CA GLY A 134 17.16 -25.86 5.59
C GLY A 134 16.79 -25.47 4.16
N SER A 135 15.52 -25.19 3.87
CA SER A 135 15.06 -24.71 2.55
C SER A 135 14.94 -23.19 2.53
N ALA A 136 15.25 -22.58 1.38
CA ALA A 136 15.12 -21.13 1.20
C ALA A 136 13.64 -20.71 1.17
N TYR A 137 13.30 -19.70 1.96
CA TYR A 137 12.05 -18.96 1.90
C TYR A 137 12.27 -17.64 1.15
N SER A 138 11.32 -17.27 0.29
CA SER A 138 11.32 -15.97 -0.37
C SER A 138 9.88 -15.57 -0.70
N PHE A 139 9.52 -14.33 -0.35
CA PHE A 139 8.28 -13.70 -0.74
C PHE A 139 8.51 -12.22 -1.01
N GLN A 140 8.11 -11.75 -2.19
CA GLN A 140 8.11 -10.34 -2.54
C GLN A 140 6.68 -9.92 -2.94
N PRO A 141 6.08 -8.92 -2.28
CA PRO A 141 4.78 -8.41 -2.68
C PRO A 141 4.88 -7.63 -4.00
N THR A 142 3.76 -7.55 -4.72
CA THR A 142 3.60 -6.58 -5.81
C THR A 142 3.08 -5.28 -5.23
N ALA A 143 3.72 -4.17 -5.57
CA ALA A 143 3.31 -2.86 -5.10
C ALA A 143 3.33 -1.82 -6.22
N SER A 144 2.42 -0.86 -6.15
CA SER A 144 2.39 0.30 -7.02
C SER A 144 1.86 1.52 -6.30
N ASP A 145 2.38 2.69 -6.64
CA ASP A 145 1.83 3.96 -6.20
C ASP A 145 1.00 4.58 -7.35
N PRO A 146 -0.28 4.92 -7.15
CA PRO A 146 -1.09 5.51 -8.21
C PRO A 146 -0.59 6.88 -8.69
N SER A 147 0.22 7.57 -7.87
CA SER A 147 0.84 8.86 -8.21
C SER A 147 2.26 8.69 -8.79
N GLY A 148 2.77 7.46 -8.89
CA GLY A 148 4.11 7.15 -9.39
C GLY A 148 5.24 7.48 -8.41
N LEU A 149 4.93 7.68 -7.12
CA LEU A 149 5.94 7.96 -6.09
C LEU A 149 6.77 6.71 -5.76
N THR A 150 8.02 6.95 -5.34
CA THR A 150 8.90 5.88 -4.86
C THR A 150 8.37 5.32 -3.54
N LEU A 151 8.26 3.99 -3.47
CA LEU A 151 7.80 3.29 -2.28
C LEU A 151 8.96 2.87 -1.38
N SER A 152 8.75 2.99 -0.07
CA SER A 152 9.57 2.38 0.97
C SER A 152 8.75 1.34 1.73
N PHE A 153 9.35 0.20 2.04
CA PHE A 153 8.67 -0.92 2.67
C PHE A 153 9.10 -1.11 4.12
N SER A 154 8.19 -1.63 4.94
CA SER A 154 8.45 -2.03 6.32
C SER A 154 7.76 -3.35 6.65
N VAL A 155 8.24 -4.03 7.69
CA VAL A 155 7.68 -5.30 8.15
C VAL A 155 7.54 -5.31 9.67
N GLN A 156 6.45 -5.88 10.16
CA GLN A 156 6.23 -6.18 11.58
C GLN A 156 6.30 -7.69 11.80
N ASN A 157 6.77 -8.08 13.00
CA ASN A 157 6.92 -9.48 13.43
C ASN A 157 7.77 -10.33 12.47
N LEU A 158 8.81 -9.75 11.88
CA LEU A 158 9.76 -10.47 11.03
C LEU A 158 10.40 -11.61 11.85
N PRO A 159 10.34 -12.88 11.39
CA PRO A 159 11.03 -13.97 12.04
C PRO A 159 12.53 -13.70 12.15
N ALA A 160 13.17 -14.04 13.27
CA ALA A 160 14.59 -13.78 13.49
C ALA A 160 15.52 -14.48 12.47
N TRP A 161 15.03 -15.50 11.77
CA TRP A 161 15.75 -16.20 10.71
C TRP A 161 15.67 -15.53 9.34
N ALA A 162 14.77 -14.55 9.18
CA ALA A 162 14.50 -13.90 7.91
C ALA A 162 15.17 -12.51 7.84
N ALA A 163 15.53 -12.12 6.62
CA ALA A 163 15.93 -10.77 6.25
C ALA A 163 14.79 -10.07 5.50
N PHE A 164 14.83 -8.74 5.47
CA PHE A 164 13.84 -7.91 4.80
C PHE A 164 14.49 -6.81 3.97
N SER A 165 14.07 -6.67 2.72
CA SER A 165 14.48 -5.58 1.84
C SER A 165 13.48 -4.42 1.92
N ILE A 166 13.92 -3.29 2.48
CA ILE A 166 13.12 -2.06 2.55
C ILE A 166 12.83 -1.44 1.17
N ALA A 167 13.58 -1.83 0.13
CA ALA A 167 13.42 -1.31 -1.22
C ALA A 167 12.37 -2.08 -2.05
N SER A 168 12.21 -3.38 -1.77
CA SER A 168 11.33 -4.26 -2.56
C SER A 168 10.20 -4.91 -1.74
N GLY A 169 10.23 -4.78 -0.41
CA GLY A 169 9.32 -5.48 0.49
C GLY A 169 9.59 -6.98 0.59
N GLN A 170 10.69 -7.48 0.02
CA GLN A 170 11.00 -8.90 0.00
C GLN A 170 11.40 -9.41 1.38
N ILE A 171 10.73 -10.45 1.86
CA ILE A 171 11.16 -11.29 2.98
C ILE A 171 11.88 -12.52 2.42
N TYR A 172 13.09 -12.79 2.88
CA TYR A 172 13.86 -13.95 2.42
C TYR A 172 14.77 -14.50 3.53
N GLY A 173 15.12 -15.79 3.44
CA GLY A 173 16.03 -16.43 4.39
C GLY A 173 15.91 -17.95 4.38
N THR A 174 16.75 -18.62 5.17
CA THR A 174 16.74 -20.09 5.29
C THR A 174 16.69 -20.44 6.78
N PRO A 175 15.53 -20.86 7.31
CA PRO A 175 15.43 -21.24 8.72
C PRO A 175 16.21 -22.52 9.00
N THR A 176 16.81 -22.62 10.18
CA THR A 176 17.49 -23.82 10.68
C THR A 176 16.53 -24.76 11.40
N SER A 177 16.98 -25.97 11.71
CA SER A 177 16.19 -26.96 12.47
C SER A 177 15.80 -26.47 13.88
N THR A 178 16.60 -25.59 14.49
CA THR A 178 16.31 -24.99 15.80
C THR A 178 15.26 -23.87 15.72
N GLN A 179 14.89 -23.45 14.51
CA GLN A 179 13.93 -22.37 14.24
C GLN A 179 12.57 -22.92 13.77
N THR A 180 12.31 -24.20 14.01
CA THR A 180 11.00 -24.84 13.76
C THR A 180 9.92 -24.22 14.65
N GLY A 181 8.71 -24.09 14.11
CA GLY A 181 7.59 -23.43 14.78
C GLY A 181 6.78 -22.50 13.87
N THR A 182 5.73 -21.91 14.42
CA THR A 182 4.85 -20.98 13.69
C THR A 182 5.17 -19.53 14.07
N TYR A 183 5.45 -18.72 13.05
CA TYR A 183 5.69 -17.28 13.17
C TYR A 183 4.46 -16.55 12.66
N ALA A 184 3.73 -15.89 13.54
CA ALA A 184 2.42 -15.31 13.25
C ALA A 184 2.44 -13.78 13.18
N ASN A 185 1.36 -13.22 12.64
CA ASN A 185 1.12 -11.78 12.56
C ASN A 185 2.19 -11.00 11.80
N ILE A 186 2.77 -11.60 10.76
CA ILE A 186 3.72 -10.93 9.87
C ILE A 186 2.93 -9.97 8.98
N VAL A 187 3.31 -8.69 8.99
CA VAL A 187 2.62 -7.64 8.21
C VAL A 187 3.66 -6.85 7.43
N ILE A 188 3.49 -6.80 6.10
CA ILE A 188 4.30 -5.95 5.22
C ILE A 188 3.50 -4.70 4.88
N SER A 189 4.14 -3.53 4.96
CA SER A 189 3.55 -2.24 4.60
C SER A 189 4.42 -1.50 3.60
N ALA A 190 3.80 -0.67 2.78
CA ALA A 190 4.45 0.22 1.82
C ALA A 190 3.97 1.65 2.08
N SER A 191 4.89 2.60 1.97
CA SER A 191 4.62 4.03 2.13
C SER A 191 5.27 4.82 1.00
N ASP A 192 4.56 5.83 0.53
CA ASP A 192 5.05 6.84 -0.42
C ASP A 192 5.68 8.07 0.29
N GLY A 193 5.81 8.01 1.62
CA GLY A 193 6.30 9.11 2.49
C GLY A 193 5.20 10.03 3.04
N THR A 194 3.97 9.93 2.52
CA THR A 194 2.79 10.72 2.96
C THR A 194 1.63 9.84 3.40
N THR A 195 1.43 8.71 2.73
CA THR A 195 0.41 7.71 3.02
C THR A 195 1.05 6.32 3.10
N ALA A 196 0.30 5.35 3.60
CA ALA A 196 0.76 3.97 3.71
C ALA A 196 -0.39 2.98 3.56
N SER A 197 -0.05 1.78 3.09
CA SER A 197 -0.95 0.64 3.07
C SER A 197 -0.24 -0.61 3.60
N SER A 198 -1.02 -1.59 4.05
CA SER A 198 -0.52 -2.84 4.62
C SER A 198 -1.23 -4.03 4.00
N MET A 199 -0.49 -5.12 3.79
CA MET A 199 -1.09 -6.41 3.46
C MET A 199 -1.82 -7.01 4.68
N PRO A 200 -2.79 -7.92 4.45
CA PRO A 200 -3.32 -8.76 5.53
C PRO A 200 -2.19 -9.49 6.25
N ALA A 201 -2.32 -9.59 7.57
CA ALA A 201 -1.37 -10.34 8.38
C ALA A 201 -1.35 -11.81 7.96
N PHE A 202 -0.17 -12.42 7.92
CA PHE A 202 0.00 -13.83 7.60
C PHE A 202 0.92 -14.53 8.60
N SER A 203 1.01 -15.85 8.48
CA SER A 203 1.89 -16.68 9.30
C SER A 203 2.73 -17.61 8.43
N VAL A 204 3.95 -17.92 8.89
CA VAL A 204 4.85 -18.90 8.26
C VAL A 204 5.14 -20.00 9.26
N THR A 205 4.86 -21.25 8.89
CA THR A 205 5.21 -22.43 9.70
C THR A 205 6.50 -23.05 9.18
N VAL A 206 7.53 -23.08 10.02
CA VAL A 206 8.78 -23.79 9.76
C VAL A 206 8.65 -25.23 10.25
N THR A 207 8.69 -26.19 9.34
CA THR A 207 8.59 -27.62 9.66
C THR A 207 9.95 -28.28 9.68
N SER A 208 10.11 -29.33 10.50
CA SER A 208 11.30 -30.18 10.45
C SER A 208 11.44 -30.85 9.08
N PRO A 209 12.68 -31.12 8.60
CA PRO A 209 12.89 -31.97 7.45
C PRO A 209 12.30 -33.37 7.71
N PRO A 210 11.87 -34.09 6.67
CA PRO A 210 11.54 -35.50 6.80
C PRO A 210 12.69 -36.27 7.45
N ALA A 211 12.40 -37.19 8.37
CA ALA A 211 13.42 -38.07 8.91
C ALA A 211 14.01 -38.91 7.77
N VAL A 212 15.34 -38.93 7.65
CA VAL A 212 16.01 -39.83 6.71
C VAL A 212 15.95 -41.23 7.31
N THR A 213 15.21 -42.11 6.65
CA THR A 213 15.13 -43.53 7.00
C THR A 213 15.71 -44.38 5.88
N GLY A 214 16.48 -45.41 6.24
CA GLY A 214 17.04 -46.37 5.32
C GLY A 214 16.58 -47.79 5.58
N THR A 215 17.18 -48.72 4.85
CA THR A 215 16.94 -50.16 4.98
C THR A 215 18.24 -50.91 5.27
N ALA A 216 18.15 -52.04 5.97
CA ALA A 216 19.22 -53.00 6.14
C ALA A 216 18.79 -54.35 5.56
N VAL A 217 19.56 -54.87 4.61
CA VAL A 217 19.37 -56.23 4.09
C VAL A 217 20.35 -57.12 4.86
N LEU A 218 19.81 -58.09 5.58
CA LEU A 218 20.57 -59.05 6.36
C LEU A 218 20.61 -60.37 5.59
N SER A 219 21.81 -60.89 5.39
CA SER A 219 22.00 -62.25 4.87
C SER A 219 21.96 -63.21 6.06
N LEU A 220 21.07 -64.20 5.98
CA LEU A 220 20.85 -65.18 7.03
C LEU A 220 21.41 -66.53 6.58
N THR A 221 22.12 -67.21 7.49
CA THR A 221 22.64 -68.55 7.27
C THR A 221 22.07 -69.47 8.35
N PRO A 222 20.93 -70.11 8.10
CA PRO A 222 20.32 -71.02 9.06
C PRO A 222 21.26 -72.18 9.44
N PRO A 223 21.33 -72.58 10.71
CA PRO A 223 22.12 -73.73 11.11
C PRO A 223 21.54 -75.03 10.55
N THR A 224 22.40 -75.98 10.19
CA THR A 224 22.02 -77.29 9.67
C THR A 224 22.26 -78.43 10.67
N GLN A 225 22.89 -78.15 11.80
CA GLN A 225 23.28 -79.12 12.83
C GLN A 225 23.03 -78.57 14.24
N ASN A 226 22.80 -79.48 15.18
CA ASN A 226 22.80 -79.22 16.60
C ASN A 226 24.22 -79.06 17.15
N THR A 227 24.35 -78.65 18.41
CA THR A 227 25.66 -78.49 19.08
C THR A 227 26.43 -79.81 19.22
N ASP A 228 25.75 -80.96 19.15
CA ASP A 228 26.35 -82.30 19.19
C ASP A 228 26.74 -82.84 17.79
N GLY A 229 26.53 -82.06 16.73
CA GLY A 229 26.83 -82.44 15.34
C GLY A 229 25.75 -83.26 14.63
N SER A 230 24.66 -83.63 15.31
CA SER A 230 23.50 -84.26 14.67
C SER A 230 22.78 -83.26 13.74
N ALA A 231 22.07 -83.77 12.72
CA ALA A 231 21.32 -82.91 11.80
C ALA A 231 20.17 -82.18 12.50
N LEU A 232 20.05 -80.87 12.28
CA LEU A 232 18.92 -80.08 12.78
C LEU A 232 17.70 -80.30 11.87
N THR A 233 16.66 -80.91 12.41
CA THR A 233 15.46 -81.32 11.64
C THR A 233 14.19 -80.55 12.03
N ASN A 234 14.22 -79.80 13.14
CA ASN A 234 13.07 -79.11 13.74
C ASN A 234 13.28 -77.59 13.84
N LEU A 235 14.05 -76.97 12.93
CA LEU A 235 14.21 -75.52 12.88
C LEU A 235 12.86 -74.84 12.60
N ALA A 236 12.44 -73.90 13.44
CA ALA A 236 11.18 -73.19 13.30
C ALA A 236 11.35 -71.76 12.75
N GLY A 237 12.47 -71.11 13.03
CA GLY A 237 12.74 -69.76 12.55
C GLY A 237 14.02 -69.16 13.11
N MET A 238 14.17 -67.85 12.92
CA MET A 238 15.26 -67.05 13.48
C MET A 238 14.72 -65.80 14.17
N HIS A 239 15.32 -65.42 15.30
CA HIS A 239 15.11 -64.10 15.88
C HIS A 239 16.25 -63.18 15.45
N ILE A 240 15.91 -61.98 14.96
CA ILE A 240 16.86 -60.92 14.64
C ILE A 240 16.80 -59.88 15.73
N TYR A 241 17.87 -59.76 16.50
CA TYR A 241 18.06 -58.73 17.51
C TYR A 241 18.78 -57.54 16.89
N TYR A 242 18.28 -56.33 17.14
CA TYR A 242 18.91 -55.12 16.64
C TYR A 242 18.77 -53.93 17.58
N GLY A 243 19.65 -52.94 17.39
CA GLY A 243 19.65 -51.71 18.18
C GLY A 243 20.78 -50.77 17.77
N ASN A 244 20.87 -49.62 18.43
CA ASN A 244 21.89 -48.61 18.14
C ASN A 244 23.19 -48.81 18.95
N SER A 245 23.31 -49.91 19.69
CA SER A 245 24.52 -50.29 20.41
C SER A 245 24.81 -51.78 20.22
N ALA A 246 26.07 -52.13 19.97
CA ALA A 246 26.52 -53.52 19.85
C ALA A 246 26.29 -54.33 21.14
N SER A 247 26.24 -53.67 22.29
CA SER A 247 26.02 -54.31 23.60
C SER A 247 24.56 -54.24 24.09
N SER A 248 23.67 -53.58 23.34
CA SER A 248 22.26 -53.40 23.71
C SER A 248 21.36 -53.42 22.47
N MET A 249 21.00 -54.63 22.05
CA MET A 249 20.05 -54.90 20.97
C MET A 249 18.69 -55.28 21.56
N THR A 250 17.90 -54.28 21.94
CA THR A 250 16.63 -54.49 22.65
C THR A 250 15.44 -54.76 21.74
N GLN A 251 15.59 -54.54 20.43
CA GLN A 251 14.54 -54.82 19.45
C GLN A 251 14.72 -56.24 18.92
N MET A 252 13.62 -56.95 18.69
CA MET A 252 13.62 -58.30 18.15
C MET A 252 12.57 -58.42 17.04
N ILE A 253 12.94 -59.07 15.94
CA ILE A 253 12.05 -59.48 14.87
C ILE A 253 12.05 -60.99 14.79
N ASP A 254 10.86 -61.58 14.78
CA ASP A 254 10.69 -62.99 14.46
C ASP A 254 10.63 -63.20 12.95
N VAL A 255 11.48 -64.09 12.45
CA VAL A 255 11.55 -64.53 11.06
C VAL A 255 11.23 -66.02 11.02
N PRO A 256 9.94 -66.38 10.97
CA PRO A 256 9.54 -67.77 10.92
C PRO A 256 9.91 -68.41 9.59
N GLY A 257 10.23 -69.71 9.63
CA GLY A 257 10.56 -70.49 8.45
C GLY A 257 11.78 -71.38 8.66
N THR A 258 11.82 -72.47 7.90
CA THR A 258 12.86 -73.50 8.05
C THR A 258 14.16 -73.18 7.30
N ALA A 259 14.20 -72.13 6.49
CA ALA A 259 15.39 -71.72 5.72
C ALA A 259 15.37 -70.26 5.23
N PRO A 260 15.12 -69.24 6.07
CA PRO A 260 15.23 -67.86 5.63
C PRO A 260 16.69 -67.53 5.27
N THR A 261 16.93 -67.02 4.06
CA THR A 261 18.28 -66.66 3.58
C THR A 261 18.54 -65.15 3.60
N SER A 262 17.47 -64.34 3.71
CA SER A 262 17.60 -62.91 3.87
C SER A 262 16.39 -62.29 4.56
N TYR A 263 16.60 -61.12 5.17
CA TYR A 263 15.52 -60.29 5.70
C TYR A 263 15.84 -58.81 5.50
N THR A 264 14.86 -58.01 5.08
CA THR A 264 15.01 -56.56 4.87
C THR A 264 14.32 -55.80 5.99
N LEU A 265 15.09 -55.20 6.89
CA LEU A 265 14.58 -54.18 7.83
C LEU A 265 14.43 -52.85 7.09
N SER A 266 13.30 -52.19 7.28
CA SER A 266 13.00 -50.85 6.77
C SER A 266 12.74 -49.87 7.92
N ASN A 267 12.61 -48.58 7.60
CA ASN A 267 12.34 -47.50 8.56
C ASN A 267 13.43 -47.34 9.64
N LEU A 268 14.68 -47.70 9.33
CA LEU A 268 15.80 -47.46 10.23
C LEU A 268 16.20 -45.99 10.14
N ALA A 269 16.12 -45.26 11.25
CA ALA A 269 16.60 -43.88 11.32
C ALA A 269 18.10 -43.79 11.00
N SER A 270 18.56 -42.60 10.57
CA SER A 270 20.00 -42.36 10.38
C SER A 270 20.79 -42.63 11.65
N GLY A 271 21.97 -43.25 11.48
CA GLY A 271 22.81 -43.71 12.58
C GLY A 271 23.37 -45.11 12.36
N SER A 272 24.20 -45.56 13.30
CA SER A 272 24.73 -46.91 13.31
C SER A 272 23.74 -47.87 13.96
N TRP A 273 23.46 -48.95 13.25
CA TRP A 273 22.63 -50.05 13.70
C TRP A 273 23.46 -51.32 13.79
N TYR A 274 23.23 -52.10 14.83
CA TYR A 274 23.88 -53.36 15.09
C TYR A 274 22.85 -54.48 15.07
N PHE A 275 23.24 -55.65 14.58
CA PHE A 275 22.37 -56.80 14.35
C PHE A 275 23.05 -58.08 14.84
N ALA A 276 22.30 -58.97 15.47
CA ALA A 276 22.68 -60.35 15.73
C ALA A 276 21.45 -61.24 15.55
N ALA A 277 21.66 -62.50 15.23
CA ALA A 277 20.55 -63.43 15.06
C ALA A 277 20.75 -64.74 15.82
N THR A 278 19.67 -65.33 16.27
CA THR A 278 19.60 -66.68 16.84
C THR A 278 18.67 -67.53 15.98
N ALA A 279 18.84 -68.84 16.04
CA ALA A 279 17.89 -69.79 15.48
C ALA A 279 17.08 -70.42 16.61
N TYR A 280 15.81 -70.72 16.38
CA TYR A 280 14.97 -71.42 17.35
C TYR A 280 14.26 -72.63 16.74
N THR A 281 14.08 -73.68 17.55
CA THR A 281 13.39 -74.91 17.14
C THR A 281 11.89 -74.85 17.39
N THR A 282 11.14 -75.82 16.87
CA THR A 282 9.68 -75.97 17.13
C THR A 282 9.36 -76.15 18.62
N ASP A 283 10.34 -76.58 19.41
CA ASP A 283 10.22 -76.76 20.85
C ASP A 283 10.62 -75.50 21.64
N GLY A 284 10.97 -74.41 20.93
CA GLY A 284 11.35 -73.12 21.51
C GLY A 284 12.78 -73.05 22.04
N LEU A 285 13.65 -74.02 21.72
CA LEU A 285 15.07 -73.96 22.08
C LEU A 285 15.78 -72.98 21.16
N GLU A 286 16.52 -72.03 21.73
CA GLU A 286 17.20 -70.96 21.00
C GLU A 286 18.72 -71.14 21.04
N SER A 287 19.38 -70.85 19.91
CA SER A 287 20.83 -70.95 19.78
C SER A 287 21.57 -69.80 20.47
N SER A 288 22.89 -69.93 20.61
CA SER A 288 23.75 -68.77 20.86
C SER A 288 23.59 -67.73 19.73
N PRO A 289 23.74 -66.43 20.02
CA PRO A 289 23.71 -65.37 19.00
C PRO A 289 24.85 -65.49 17.98
N SER A 290 24.58 -65.06 16.75
CA SER A 290 25.59 -64.84 15.72
C SER A 290 26.59 -63.74 16.11
N PRO A 291 27.75 -63.65 15.45
CA PRO A 291 28.59 -62.46 15.52
C PRO A 291 27.78 -61.20 15.17
N THR A 292 28.05 -60.11 15.88
CA THR A 292 27.40 -58.83 15.63
C THR A 292 27.82 -58.25 14.28
N GLN A 293 26.84 -57.86 13.48
CA GLN A 293 27.01 -57.09 12.25
C GLN A 293 26.57 -55.64 12.48
N SER A 294 27.04 -54.70 11.64
CA SER A 294 26.63 -53.31 11.73
C SER A 294 26.35 -52.69 10.37
N LYS A 295 25.40 -51.75 10.31
CA LYS A 295 25.13 -50.92 9.15
C LYS A 295 24.92 -49.46 9.58
N THR A 296 25.56 -48.54 8.88
CA THR A 296 25.28 -47.11 9.04
C THR A 296 24.22 -46.69 8.03
N ILE A 297 23.16 -46.07 8.53
CA ILE A 297 22.12 -45.41 7.72
C ILE A 297 22.45 -43.92 7.69
N SER A 298 22.53 -43.34 6.49
CA SER A 298 22.84 -41.93 6.24
C SER A 298 21.66 -41.23 5.61
#